data_AF-A0A645FT25-F1
#
_entry.id   AF-A0A645FT25-F1
#
_cell.length_a   1.000
_cell.length_b   1.000
_cell.length_c   1.000
_cell.angle_alpha   90.00
_cell.angle_beta   90.00
_cell.angle_gamma   90.00
#
_symmetry.space_group_name_H-M   'P 1'
#
loop_
_entity.id
_entity.type
_entity.pdbx_description
1 polymer ?
#
loop_
_entity_poly.entity_id
_entity_poly.type
_entity_poly.pdbx_seq_one_letter_code
_entity_poly.pdbx_strand_id
1 'polypeptide(L)'
;MKLIVEFDKATMKAYDPKALHAEVSSANGTLRIDGSMPLNEPVSAYPSTPVYGENLATWDYNVMDLKTGYSNRLHIYYTGNKEEGETVFDGDLIASILLRAVEKGVNMDCENDFTIKFLIKDYCVECWTHFSCAIYVNDWLVHSYDTEMGI
;
A
#
# COMPACT_ATOMS: atom_id res chain seq x y z
N MET A 1 -1.83 -9.18 -6.85
CA MET A 1 -1.13 -7.95 -6.42
C MET A 1 -0.17 -8.28 -5.30
N LYS A 2 1.11 -7.92 -5.45
CA LYS A 2 2.14 -8.05 -4.43
C LYS A 2 2.41 -6.69 -3.80
N LEU A 3 2.31 -6.59 -2.47
CA LEU A 3 2.66 -5.42 -1.69
C LEU A 3 3.97 -5.68 -0.95
N ILE A 4 4.93 -4.79 -1.09
CA ILE A 4 6.21 -4.83 -0.38
C ILE A 4 6.32 -3.54 0.43
N VAL A 5 6.53 -3.66 1.74
CA VAL A 5 6.84 -2.52 2.59
C VAL A 5 8.24 -2.73 3.15
N GLU A 6 9.16 -1.84 2.82
CA GLU A 6 10.58 -1.94 3.16
C GLU A 6 11.02 -0.72 3.97
N PHE A 7 11.78 -0.95 5.03
CA PHE A 7 12.50 0.08 5.76
C PHE A 7 13.86 0.32 5.12
N ASP A 8 14.17 1.57 4.80
CA ASP A 8 15.47 1.97 4.29
C ASP A 8 16.54 1.85 5.38
N LYS A 9 17.45 0.88 5.23
CA LYS A 9 18.53 0.60 6.19
C LYS A 9 19.46 1.80 6.43
N ALA A 10 19.54 2.74 5.48
CA ALA A 10 20.42 3.90 5.60
C ALA A 10 19.87 4.97 6.56
N THR A 11 18.55 5.16 6.57
CA THR A 11 17.89 6.21 7.35
C THR A 11 17.20 5.67 8.60
N MET A 12 16.79 4.40 8.57
CA MET A 12 16.10 3.72 9.67
C MET A 12 17.07 2.86 10.48
N LYS A 13 17.20 3.10 11.79
CA LYS A 13 18.16 2.36 12.65
C LYS A 13 17.56 1.26 13.54
N ALA A 14 16.27 1.31 13.86
CA ALA A 14 15.64 0.36 14.78
C ALA A 14 14.17 0.05 14.42
N TYR A 15 13.90 -1.02 13.70
CA TYR A 15 12.54 -1.39 13.29
C TYR A 15 12.29 -2.88 13.48
N ASP A 16 11.03 -3.25 13.67
CA ASP A 16 10.58 -4.64 13.62
C ASP A 16 9.62 -4.82 12.43
N PRO A 17 10.04 -5.49 11.33
CA PRO A 17 9.14 -5.77 10.22
C PRO A 17 7.86 -6.51 10.64
N LYS A 18 7.87 -7.24 11.76
CA LYS A 18 6.68 -7.95 12.28
C LYS A 18 5.63 -7.02 12.85
N ALA A 19 6.00 -5.79 13.20
CA ALA A 19 5.07 -4.76 13.65
C ALA A 19 4.42 -3.98 12.50
N LEU A 20 4.74 -4.30 11.24
CA LEU A 20 4.05 -3.79 10.06
C LEU A 20 2.76 -4.55 9.78
N HIS A 21 1.73 -3.80 9.43
CA HIS A 21 0.42 -4.30 9.04
C HIS A 21 -0.02 -3.64 7.74
N ALA A 22 -0.73 -4.41 6.91
CA ALA A 22 -1.30 -3.92 5.67
C ALA A 22 -2.69 -4.51 5.45
N GLU A 23 -3.61 -3.65 5.06
CA GLU A 23 -5.01 -3.98 4.81
C GLU A 23 -5.40 -3.44 3.43
N VAL A 24 -6.01 -4.31 2.63
CA VAL A 24 -6.56 -3.96 1.32
C VAL A 24 -8.04 -4.23 1.36
N SER A 25 -8.86 -3.28 0.95
CA SER A 25 -10.31 -3.45 0.89
C SER A 25 -10.91 -2.77 -0.33
N SER A 26 -12.01 -3.32 -0.83
CA SER A 26 -12.75 -2.75 -1.96
C SER A 26 -14.19 -3.29 -1.98
N ALA A 27 -15.09 -2.53 -2.60
CA ALA A 27 -16.49 -2.89 -2.87
C ALA A 27 -16.65 -3.60 -4.23
N ASN A 28 -15.67 -4.41 -4.63
CA ASN A 28 -15.63 -5.09 -5.94
C ASN A 28 -15.90 -6.61 -5.86
N GLY A 29 -16.50 -7.08 -4.76
CA GLY A 29 -16.76 -8.50 -4.53
C GLY A 29 -17.93 -9.11 -5.32
N THR A 30 -18.75 -8.28 -5.96
CA THR A 30 -19.95 -8.72 -6.70
C THR A 30 -19.78 -8.47 -8.19
N LEU A 31 -20.05 -9.48 -9.02
CA LEU A 31 -20.05 -9.38 -10.47
C LEU A 31 -21.42 -9.79 -11.04
N ARG A 32 -21.97 -8.99 -11.95
CA ARG A 32 -23.17 -9.34 -12.71
C ARG A 32 -22.82 -10.31 -13.84
N ILE A 33 -23.83 -10.99 -14.38
CA ILE A 33 -23.68 -11.95 -15.49
C ILE A 33 -23.09 -11.27 -16.74
N ASP A 34 -23.35 -9.98 -16.93
CA ASP A 34 -22.80 -9.16 -18.02
C ASP A 34 -21.35 -8.69 -17.79
N GLY A 35 -20.73 -9.07 -16.67
CA GLY A 35 -19.37 -8.66 -16.30
C GLY A 35 -19.27 -7.26 -15.70
N SER A 36 -20.38 -6.56 -15.49
CA SER A 36 -20.37 -5.28 -14.78
C SER A 36 -20.34 -5.49 -13.27
N MET A 37 -19.66 -4.59 -12.56
CA MET A 37 -19.67 -4.55 -11.09
C MET A 37 -20.74 -3.54 -10.62
N PRO A 38 -21.63 -3.89 -9.70
CA PRO A 38 -22.58 -2.94 -9.13
C PRO A 38 -21.88 -1.93 -8.20
N LEU A 39 -22.31 -0.67 -8.26
CA LEU A 39 -21.84 0.37 -7.33
C LEU A 39 -22.55 0.27 -5.98
N ASN A 40 -21.92 0.85 -4.94
CA ASN A 40 -22.45 0.89 -3.56
C ASN A 40 -22.61 -0.48 -2.90
N GLU A 41 -21.83 -1.46 -3.34
CA GLU A 41 -21.75 -2.75 -2.66
C GLU A 41 -20.99 -2.63 -1.34
N PRO A 42 -21.17 -3.59 -0.41
CA PRO A 42 -20.39 -3.65 0.82
C PRO A 42 -18.88 -3.75 0.54
N VAL A 43 -18.09 -2.89 1.18
CA VAL A 43 -16.63 -2.98 1.17
C VAL A 43 -16.19 -4.23 1.93
N SER A 44 -15.36 -5.05 1.30
CA SER A 44 -14.78 -6.26 1.90
C SER A 44 -13.26 -6.17 1.95
N ALA A 45 -12.67 -6.67 3.02
CA ALA A 45 -11.22 -6.76 3.16
C ALA A 45 -10.70 -8.03 2.45
N TYR A 46 -9.57 -7.88 1.77
CA TYR A 46 -8.87 -8.99 1.13
C TYR A 46 -7.89 -9.62 2.13
N PRO A 47 -7.97 -10.93 2.39
CA PRO A 47 -7.04 -11.59 3.28
C PRO A 47 -5.68 -11.76 2.62
N SER A 48 -4.61 -11.59 3.39
CA SER A 48 -3.26 -12.02 3.05
C SER A 48 -2.46 -12.28 4.33
N THR A 49 -1.55 -13.25 4.29
CA THR A 49 -0.60 -13.50 5.37
C THR A 49 0.74 -12.85 5.02
N PRO A 50 1.32 -12.02 5.91
CA PRO A 50 2.62 -11.42 5.66
C PRO A 50 3.76 -12.44 5.66
N VAL A 51 4.74 -12.22 4.79
CA VAL A 51 6.05 -12.85 4.84
C VAL A 51 7.08 -11.78 5.24
N TYR A 52 7.77 -12.03 6.35
CA TYR A 52 8.74 -11.09 6.91
C TYR A 52 10.17 -11.42 6.46
N GLY A 53 10.86 -10.42 5.93
CA GLY A 53 12.29 -10.42 5.69
C GLY A 53 13.06 -9.68 6.79
N GLU A 54 14.32 -9.36 6.52
CA GLU A 54 15.19 -8.66 7.48
C GLU A 54 14.74 -7.20 7.71
N ASN A 55 14.39 -6.47 6.65
CA ASN A 55 13.96 -5.07 6.70
C ASN A 55 12.66 -4.81 5.94
N LEU A 56 11.91 -5.86 5.62
CA LEU A 56 10.71 -5.75 4.81
C LEU A 56 9.63 -6.72 5.24
N ALA A 57 8.40 -6.41 4.87
CA ALA A 57 7.25 -7.30 4.93
C ALA A 57 6.60 -7.34 3.54
N THR A 58 6.13 -8.53 3.15
CA THR A 58 5.48 -8.76 1.85
C THR A 58 4.12 -9.40 2.04
N TRP A 59 3.13 -8.93 1.28
CA TRP A 59 1.78 -9.50 1.21
C TRP A 59 1.43 -9.80 -0.24
N ASP A 60 0.81 -10.95 -0.48
CA ASP A 60 0.31 -11.35 -1.79
C ASP A 60 -1.22 -11.41 -1.75
N TYR A 61 -1.87 -10.39 -2.33
CA TYR A 61 -3.32 -10.27 -2.39
C TYR A 61 -3.85 -10.78 -3.73
N ASN A 62 -4.87 -11.62 -3.66
CA ASN A 62 -5.73 -11.96 -4.79
C ASN A 62 -6.96 -11.07 -4.74
N VAL A 63 -6.94 -9.99 -5.53
CA VAL A 63 -8.03 -9.01 -5.60
C VAL A 63 -8.87 -9.23 -6.86
N MET A 64 -10.16 -8.89 -6.80
CA MET A 64 -10.97 -8.74 -8.01
C MET A 64 -10.58 -7.47 -8.77
N ASP A 65 -11.18 -7.25 -9.94
CA ASP A 65 -10.98 -6.08 -10.79
C ASP A 65 -10.91 -4.77 -9.98
N LEU A 66 -9.78 -4.08 -10.07
CA LEU A 66 -9.59 -2.77 -9.47
C LEU A 66 -10.09 -1.70 -10.45
N LYS A 67 -11.26 -1.12 -10.16
CA LYS A 67 -11.83 0.01 -10.93
C LYS A 67 -12.13 1.19 -10.03
N THR A 68 -12.13 2.40 -10.58
CA THR A 68 -12.50 3.60 -9.83
C THR A 68 -13.97 3.54 -9.40
N GLY A 69 -14.30 4.14 -8.25
CA GLY A 69 -15.67 4.16 -7.71
C GLY A 69 -16.05 2.99 -6.80
N TYR A 70 -15.12 2.07 -6.50
CA TYR A 70 -15.35 0.90 -5.65
C TYR A 70 -14.60 0.96 -4.31
N SER A 71 -14.23 2.16 -3.83
CA SER A 71 -13.58 2.34 -2.52
C SER A 71 -12.36 1.45 -2.30
N ASN A 72 -11.43 1.45 -3.27
CA ASN A 72 -10.23 0.61 -3.22
C ASN A 72 -9.23 1.20 -2.21
N ARG A 73 -9.31 0.81 -0.95
CA ARG A 73 -8.48 1.35 0.11
C ARG A 73 -7.27 0.45 0.37
N LEU A 74 -6.09 1.05 0.42
CA LEU A 74 -4.89 0.46 0.99
C LEU A 74 -4.56 1.22 2.27
N HIS A 75 -4.42 0.49 3.38
CA HIS A 75 -4.03 1.03 4.67
C HIS A 75 -2.80 0.27 5.17
N ILE A 76 -1.72 0.98 5.46
CA ILE A 76 -0.46 0.46 5.99
C ILE A 76 -0.19 1.19 7.30
N TYR A 77 0.05 0.44 8.36
CA TYR A 77 0.35 1.01 9.67
C TYR A 77 1.42 0.19 10.41
N TYR A 78 2.14 0.86 11.29
CA TYR A 78 3.26 0.32 12.06
C TYR A 78 3.01 0.43 13.55
N THR A 79 3.18 -0.67 14.29
CA THR A 79 2.85 -0.76 15.73
C THR A 79 4.08 -0.84 16.64
N GLY A 80 5.29 -0.70 16.09
CA GLY A 80 6.52 -0.90 16.88
C GLY A 80 6.94 0.30 17.73
N ASN A 81 6.38 1.51 17.48
CA ASN A 81 6.74 2.74 18.20
C ASN A 81 5.68 3.21 19.20
N LYS A 82 4.40 2.88 18.97
CA LYS A 82 3.24 3.32 19.75
C LYS A 82 2.19 2.21 19.77
N GLU A 83 1.51 2.01 20.90
CA GLU A 83 0.44 0.99 21.04
C GLU A 83 -0.72 1.23 20.07
N GLU A 84 -1.05 2.49 19.78
CA GLU A 84 -2.16 2.86 18.87
C GLU A 84 -1.86 2.57 17.39
N GLY A 85 -0.60 2.25 17.06
CA GLY A 85 -0.13 2.16 15.69
C GLY A 85 0.01 3.52 15.02
N GLU A 86 0.87 3.57 14.01
CA GLU A 86 1.15 4.78 13.24
C GLU A 86 0.85 4.52 11.76
N THR A 87 0.02 5.37 11.16
CA THR A 87 -0.34 5.26 9.74
C THR A 87 0.85 5.64 8.87
N VAL A 88 1.34 4.67 8.10
CA VAL A 88 2.34 4.89 7.04
C VAL A 88 1.66 5.37 5.76
N PHE A 89 0.52 4.77 5.44
CA PHE A 89 -0.29 5.15 4.27
C PHE A 89 -1.75 4.79 4.53
N ASP A 90 -2.66 5.70 4.19
CA ASP A 90 -4.08 5.42 4.14
C ASP A 90 -4.70 6.19 2.96
N GLY A 91 -5.17 5.47 1.95
CA GLY A 91 -5.70 6.12 0.76
C GLY A 91 -6.27 5.19 -0.29
N ASP A 92 -6.80 5.79 -1.35
CA ASP A 92 -7.32 5.06 -2.50
C ASP A 92 -6.16 4.50 -3.35
N LEU A 93 -6.08 3.17 -3.44
CA LEU A 93 -5.06 2.41 -4.16
C LEU A 93 -5.00 2.79 -5.64
N ILE A 94 -6.15 3.01 -6.28
CA ILE A 94 -6.17 3.34 -7.70
C ILE A 94 -5.78 4.80 -7.89
N ALA A 95 -6.46 5.71 -7.20
CA ALA A 95 -6.28 7.14 -7.41
C ALA A 95 -4.90 7.64 -6.95
N SER A 96 -4.41 7.16 -5.81
CA SER A 96 -3.14 7.65 -5.23
C SER A 96 -1.91 6.98 -5.84
N ILE A 97 -2.05 5.78 -6.40
CA ILE A 97 -0.92 4.94 -6.80
C ILE A 97 -1.02 4.53 -8.27
N LEU A 98 -2.05 3.77 -8.65
CA LEU A 98 -2.08 3.12 -9.97
C LEU A 98 -2.32 4.09 -11.14
N LEU A 99 -3.11 5.15 -10.97
CA LEU A 99 -3.29 6.17 -12.02
C LEU A 99 -1.99 6.90 -12.36
N ARG A 100 -1.12 7.13 -11.38
CA ARG A 100 0.20 7.73 -11.60
C ARG A 100 1.17 6.78 -12.30
N ALA A 101 0.95 5.48 -12.15
CA ALA A 101 1.71 4.45 -12.86
C ALA A 101 1.38 4.43 -14.36
N VAL A 102 0.16 4.82 -14.76
CA VAL A 102 -0.24 4.92 -16.18
C VAL A 102 0.64 5.89 -16.94
N GLU A 103 0.97 7.05 -16.35
CA GLU A 103 1.90 8.02 -16.95
C GLU A 103 3.33 7.46 -17.10
N LYS A 104 3.66 6.38 -16.38
CA LYS A 104 4.94 5.66 -16.44
C LYS A 104 4.88 4.38 -17.29
N GLY A 105 3.75 4.12 -17.95
CA GLY A 105 3.58 3.01 -18.89
C GLY A 105 2.91 1.76 -18.33
N VAL A 106 2.43 1.78 -17.07
CA VAL A 106 1.64 0.68 -16.50
C VAL A 106 0.23 0.71 -17.05
N ASN A 107 -0.23 -0.37 -17.68
CA ASN A 107 -1.58 -0.44 -18.23
C ASN A 107 -2.51 -1.27 -17.34
N MET A 108 -3.38 -0.59 -16.59
CA MET A 108 -4.32 -1.23 -15.67
C MET A 108 -5.37 -2.14 -16.35
N ASP A 109 -5.63 -1.97 -17.65
CA ASP A 109 -6.57 -2.80 -18.41
C ASP A 109 -5.88 -4.05 -19.01
N CYS A 110 -4.55 -4.11 -18.98
CA CYS A 110 -3.76 -5.22 -19.55
C CYS A 110 -2.93 -5.96 -18.49
N GLU A 111 -2.59 -5.30 -17.40
CA GLU A 111 -1.81 -5.86 -16.29
C GLU A 111 -2.74 -6.30 -15.17
N ASN A 112 -2.58 -7.55 -14.74
CA ASN A 112 -3.30 -8.12 -13.60
C ASN A 112 -2.38 -8.33 -12.38
N ASP A 113 -1.06 -8.28 -12.62
CA ASP A 113 -0.02 -8.49 -11.62
C ASP A 113 0.72 -7.18 -11.34
N PHE A 114 0.32 -6.50 -10.27
CA PHE A 114 0.99 -5.31 -9.78
C PHE A 114 1.92 -5.67 -8.62
N THR A 115 3.18 -5.24 -8.70
CA THR A 115 4.09 -5.16 -7.56
C THR A 115 4.15 -3.72 -7.09
N ILE A 116 3.62 -3.47 -5.89
CA ILE A 116 3.62 -2.15 -5.25
C ILE A 116 4.62 -2.19 -4.12
N LYS A 117 5.61 -1.29 -4.14
CA LYS A 117 6.64 -1.19 -3.12
C LYS A 117 6.59 0.17 -2.43
N PHE A 118 6.50 0.16 -1.11
CA PHE A 118 6.69 1.31 -0.23
C PHE A 118 8.08 1.22 0.39
N LEU A 119 8.91 2.23 0.16
CA LEU A 119 10.19 2.40 0.85
C LEU A 119 10.03 3.48 1.90
N ILE A 120 9.95 3.08 3.17
CA ILE A 120 9.85 3.94 4.34
C ILE A 120 11.25 4.47 4.69
N LYS A 121 11.37 5.78 4.81
CA LYS A 121 12.60 6.47 5.21
C LYS A 121 12.31 7.41 6.38
N ASP A 122 13.25 7.51 7.30
CA ASP A 122 13.22 8.53 8.34
C ASP A 122 13.67 9.87 7.73
N TYR A 123 12.79 10.86 7.67
CA TYR A 123 13.06 12.16 7.05
C TYR A 123 14.04 12.99 7.90
N CYS A 124 14.06 12.80 9.22
CA CYS A 124 15.20 13.20 10.04
C CYS A 124 15.85 11.96 10.65
N VAL A 125 17.03 11.59 10.17
CA VAL A 125 17.79 10.43 10.69
C VAL A 125 17.70 10.34 12.22
N GLU A 126 17.04 9.28 12.72
CA GLU A 126 16.83 8.95 14.14
C GLU A 126 15.77 9.76 14.91
N CYS A 127 14.96 10.58 14.26
CA CYS A 127 13.95 11.36 14.96
C CYS A 127 12.64 10.60 15.15
N TRP A 128 12.31 9.66 14.24
CA TRP A 128 11.01 8.97 14.26
C TRP A 128 9.82 9.94 14.39
N THR A 129 9.92 11.15 13.82
CA THR A 129 8.84 12.17 13.82
C THR A 129 8.38 12.57 12.42
N HIS A 130 9.11 12.18 11.38
CA HIS A 130 8.74 12.45 9.99
C HIS A 130 9.13 11.25 9.13
N PHE A 131 8.18 10.59 8.49
CA PHE A 131 8.47 9.57 7.50
C PHE A 131 8.31 10.13 6.11
N SER A 132 9.26 9.82 5.23
CA SER A 132 9.06 9.95 3.80
C SER A 132 8.90 8.56 3.19
N CYS A 133 7.96 8.42 2.27
CA CYS A 133 7.70 7.15 1.59
C CYS A 133 7.90 7.35 0.08
N ALA A 134 8.75 6.51 -0.52
CA ALA A 134 8.82 6.37 -1.97
C ALA A 134 7.98 5.18 -2.41
N ILE A 135 7.06 5.40 -3.36
CA ILE A 135 6.12 4.40 -3.85
C ILE A 135 6.53 4.01 -5.27
N TYR A 136 6.75 2.72 -5.47
CA TYR A 136 7.05 2.12 -6.77
C TYR A 136 5.92 1.19 -7.19
N VAL A 137 5.61 1.18 -8.48
CA VAL A 137 4.68 0.23 -9.12
C VAL A 137 5.41 -0.42 -10.29
N ASN A 138 5.59 -1.74 -10.25
CA ASN A 138 6.34 -2.49 -11.25
C ASN A 138 7.70 -1.84 -11.55
N ASP A 139 8.42 -1.51 -10.46
CA ASP A 139 9.73 -0.84 -10.43
C ASP A 139 9.76 0.63 -10.91
N TRP A 140 8.64 1.19 -11.35
CA TRP A 140 8.53 2.61 -11.68
C TRP A 140 8.23 3.42 -10.42
N LEU A 141 9.05 4.45 -10.15
CA LEU A 141 8.74 5.44 -9.11
C LEU A 141 7.53 6.28 -9.54
N VAL A 142 6.42 6.12 -8.81
CA VAL A 142 5.15 6.81 -9.11
C VAL A 142 4.88 7.96 -8.13
N HIS A 143 5.46 7.90 -6.93
CA HIS A 143 5.31 8.99 -5.97
C HIS A 143 6.35 9.02 -4.85
N SER A 144 6.51 10.20 -4.25
CA SER A 144 7.19 10.42 -2.96
C SER A 144 6.34 11.34 -2.10
N TYR A 145 6.00 10.93 -0.88
CA TYR A 145 5.34 11.78 0.12
C TYR A 145 6.30 12.07 1.28
N ASP A 146 6.18 13.27 1.85
CA ASP A 146 6.68 13.60 3.19
C ASP A 146 5.45 13.67 4.12
N THR A 147 5.48 12.96 5.25
CA THR A 147 4.39 12.97 6.23
C THR A 147 4.91 13.53 7.55
N GLU A 148 4.32 14.63 8.02
CA GLU A 148 4.52 15.11 9.39
C GLU A 148 3.73 14.23 10.36
N MET A 149 4.37 13.72 11.41
CA MET A 149 3.64 13.11 12.50
C MET A 149 2.95 14.20 13.31
N GLY A 150 1.62 14.14 13.37
CA GLY A 150 0.86 14.93 14.33
C GLY A 150 1.34 14.65 15.75
N ILE A 151 1.66 15.72 16.47
CA ILE A 151 2.06 15.73 17.89
C ILE A 151 0.89 15.27 18.76
#